data_AF-A0A2N2UYZ5-F1
#
_entry.id   AF-A0A2N2UYZ5-F1
#
_cell.length_a   1.000
_cell.length_b   1.000
_cell.length_c   1.000
_cell.angle_alpha   90.00
_cell.angle_beta   90.00
_cell.angle_gamma   90.00
#
_symmetry.space_group_name_H-M   'P 1'
#
loop_
_entity.id
_entity.type
_entity.pdbx_description
1 polymer ?
#
loop_
_entity_poly.entity_id
_entity_poly.type
_entity_poly.pdbx_seq_one_letter_code
_entity_poly.pdbx_strand_id
1 'polypeptide(L)'
;MMDDDALNARLDELLWSEHPKILARNAADYDGVMGQLPDWIPENFHNEFHAIRNRLLATYRHADLLTYIAEMRNKGMQGNRDAGEFAELVEIDGALKEKELGITPGGMFSEILRPRTPAPIWRDICILAQIQEAFQLGPVEGLALLTDTEHAKNANKGKAFTPKGRGQGTIRKWIKRQLAKNPKMKNALLWGAFKAKPLPGWQVMENRQGKYLEGKTADDHMTYGRFSNVAKEERDKLKG
;
A
#
# COMPACT_ATOMS: atom_id res chain seq x y z
N MET A 1 4.75 12.32 -34.21
CA MET A 1 5.41 12.47 -32.90
C MET A 1 5.00 13.83 -32.40
N MET A 2 4.27 13.93 -31.27
CA MET A 2 4.10 15.24 -30.64
C MET A 2 5.49 15.69 -30.18
N ASP A 3 5.78 16.97 -30.36
CA ASP A 3 6.96 17.61 -29.81
C ASP A 3 6.90 17.55 -28.28
N ASP A 4 8.04 17.33 -27.62
CA ASP A 4 8.13 17.22 -26.16
C ASP A 4 7.63 18.51 -25.49
N ASP A 5 7.81 19.66 -26.14
CA ASP A 5 7.30 20.95 -25.69
C ASP A 5 5.77 21.02 -25.69
N ALA A 6 5.12 20.44 -26.70
CA ALA A 6 3.66 20.38 -26.78
C ALA A 6 3.07 19.42 -25.74
N LEU A 7 3.79 18.33 -25.40
CA LEU A 7 3.40 17.42 -24.33
C LEU A 7 3.50 18.08 -22.95
N ASN A 8 4.59 18.80 -22.69
CA ASN A 8 4.80 19.51 -21.42
C ASN A 8 3.76 20.62 -21.22
N ALA A 9 3.48 21.42 -22.25
CA ALA A 9 2.45 22.47 -22.17
C ALA A 9 1.06 21.90 -21.83
N ARG A 10 0.71 20.74 -22.41
CA ARG A 10 -0.57 20.07 -22.14
C ARG A 10 -0.62 19.45 -20.75
N LEU A 11 0.50 18.92 -20.24
CA LEU A 11 0.61 18.45 -18.87
C LEU A 11 0.45 19.60 -17.87
N ASP A 12 1.08 20.75 -18.12
CA ASP A 12 0.93 21.94 -17.29
C ASP A 12 -0.51 22.43 -17.28
N GLU A 13 -1.18 22.52 -18.43
CA GLU A 13 -2.59 22.92 -18.51
C GLU A 13 -3.50 21.98 -17.70
N LEU A 14 -3.27 20.67 -17.81
CA LEU A 14 -4.00 19.65 -17.03
C LEU A 14 -3.77 19.83 -15.52
N LEU A 15 -2.51 20.00 -15.09
CA LEU A 15 -2.15 20.21 -13.68
C LEU A 15 -2.78 21.50 -13.13
N TRP A 16 -2.73 22.60 -13.89
CA TRP A 16 -3.30 23.88 -13.49
C TRP A 16 -4.84 23.85 -13.44
N SER A 17 -5.50 23.06 -14.27
CA SER A 17 -6.96 22.90 -14.24
C SER A 17 -7.46 22.10 -13.03
N GLU A 18 -6.68 21.14 -12.54
CA GLU A 18 -7.01 20.31 -11.39
C GLU A 18 -6.58 20.92 -10.06
N HIS A 19 -5.53 21.76 -10.06
CA HIS A 19 -4.99 22.35 -8.84
C HIS A 19 -6.03 23.14 -8.01
N PRO A 20 -6.87 24.03 -8.58
CA PRO A 20 -7.93 24.71 -7.82
C PRO A 20 -8.94 23.74 -7.19
N LYS A 21 -9.26 22.64 -7.89
CA LYS A 21 -10.18 21.63 -7.37
C LYS A 21 -9.56 20.90 -6.18
N ILE A 22 -8.27 20.58 -6.23
CA ILE A 22 -7.54 19.96 -5.13
C ILE A 22 -7.49 20.89 -3.92
N LEU A 23 -7.17 22.17 -4.13
CA LEU A 23 -7.16 23.16 -3.05
C LEU A 23 -8.55 23.29 -2.41
N ALA A 24 -9.62 23.39 -3.20
CA ALA A 24 -10.98 23.46 -2.69
C ALA A 24 -11.37 22.21 -1.90
N ARG A 25 -11.01 21.01 -2.36
CA ARG A 25 -11.21 19.76 -1.63
C ARG A 25 -10.48 19.76 -0.29
N ASN A 26 -9.25 20.26 -0.24
CA ASN A 26 -8.43 20.28 0.96
C ASN A 26 -8.85 21.35 1.98
N ALA A 27 -9.46 22.44 1.52
CA ALA A 27 -9.91 23.54 2.37
C ALA A 27 -11.22 23.25 3.11
N ALA A 28 -11.97 22.22 2.70
CA ALA A 28 -13.21 21.80 3.37
C ALA A 28 -12.91 21.09 4.71
N ASP A 29 -13.92 21.05 5.58
CA ASP A 29 -13.87 20.18 6.77
C ASP A 29 -13.90 18.71 6.35
N TYR A 30 -13.24 17.86 7.13
CA TYR A 30 -13.22 16.42 6.84
C TYR A 30 -14.57 15.78 7.11
N ASP A 31 -15.17 15.20 6.06
CA ASP A 31 -16.48 14.53 6.11
C ASP A 31 -16.42 13.03 5.75
N GLY A 32 -15.23 12.49 5.51
CA GLY A 32 -15.02 11.13 5.01
C GLY A 32 -14.60 11.07 3.54
N VAL A 33 -14.78 12.14 2.78
CA VAL A 33 -14.34 12.26 1.38
C VAL A 33 -13.57 13.56 1.17
N MET A 34 -14.11 14.70 1.59
CA MET A 34 -13.48 16.01 1.48
C MET A 34 -12.60 16.32 2.70
N GLY A 35 -11.86 17.42 2.62
CA GLY A 35 -11.00 17.93 3.68
C GLY A 35 -9.64 17.25 3.81
N GLN A 36 -8.94 17.60 4.88
CA GLN A 36 -7.66 17.02 5.29
C GLN A 36 -7.87 16.03 6.42
N LEU A 37 -7.13 14.91 6.37
CA LEU A 37 -7.07 14.01 7.51
C LEU A 37 -6.30 14.69 8.65
N PRO A 38 -6.67 14.44 9.91
CA PRO A 38 -5.91 14.96 11.04
C PRO A 38 -4.52 14.32 11.15
N ASP A 39 -3.57 15.05 11.74
CA ASP A 39 -2.15 14.67 11.84
C ASP A 39 -1.89 13.37 12.63
N TRP A 40 -2.85 12.91 13.44
CA TRP A 40 -2.71 11.65 14.18
C TRP A 40 -2.91 10.42 13.29
N ILE A 41 -3.50 10.57 12.10
CA ILE A 41 -3.60 9.48 11.12
C ILE A 41 -2.24 9.30 10.43
N PRO A 42 -1.69 8.08 10.35
CA PRO A 42 -0.35 7.86 9.77
C PRO A 42 -0.25 8.31 8.31
N GLU A 43 0.91 8.88 7.93
CA GLU A 43 1.16 9.47 6.62
C GLU A 43 0.88 8.53 5.43
N ASN A 44 1.09 7.22 5.60
CA ASN A 44 0.75 6.25 4.54
C ASN A 44 -0.75 6.25 4.20
N PHE A 45 -1.63 6.49 5.18
CA PHE A 45 -3.07 6.61 4.97
C PHE A 45 -3.44 7.97 4.35
N HIS A 46 -2.68 9.04 4.61
CA HIS A 46 -2.89 10.34 3.93
C HIS A 46 -2.68 10.21 2.43
N ASN A 47 -1.56 9.59 2.03
CA ASN A 47 -1.24 9.39 0.62
C ASN A 47 -2.29 8.50 -0.08
N GLU A 48 -2.67 7.40 0.58
CA GLU A 48 -3.70 6.48 0.05
C GLU A 48 -5.07 7.15 -0.03
N PHE A 49 -5.49 7.87 1.01
CA PHE A 49 -6.73 8.65 1.04
C PHE A 49 -6.79 9.66 -0.10
N HIS A 50 -5.76 10.48 -0.30
CA HIS A 50 -5.76 11.48 -1.38
C HIS A 50 -5.82 10.84 -2.76
N ALA A 51 -5.08 9.75 -2.98
CA ALA A 51 -5.10 9.02 -4.24
C ALA A 51 -6.46 8.40 -4.54
N ILE A 52 -7.10 7.78 -3.53
CA ILE A 52 -8.44 7.19 -3.66
C ILE A 52 -9.49 8.28 -3.86
N ARG A 53 -9.55 9.28 -2.98
CA ARG A 53 -10.48 10.40 -3.03
C ARG A 53 -10.49 11.06 -4.41
N ASN A 54 -9.32 11.43 -4.93
CA ASN A 54 -9.22 12.14 -6.20
C ASN A 54 -9.68 11.27 -7.38
N ARG A 55 -9.36 9.97 -7.34
CA ARG A 55 -9.80 8.99 -8.36
C ARG A 55 -11.32 8.83 -8.35
N LEU A 56 -11.91 8.69 -7.16
CA LEU A 56 -13.36 8.56 -7.00
C LEU A 56 -14.10 9.84 -7.38
N LEU A 57 -13.63 11.02 -6.94
CA LEU A 57 -14.24 12.32 -7.29
C LEU A 57 -14.07 12.71 -8.76
N ALA A 58 -13.18 12.05 -9.51
CA ALA A 58 -13.10 12.20 -10.96
C ALA A 58 -14.24 11.47 -11.69
N THR A 59 -14.88 10.49 -11.02
CA THR A 59 -15.88 9.59 -11.63
C THR A 59 -17.27 9.77 -11.01
N TYR A 60 -17.33 10.02 -9.70
CA TYR A 60 -18.56 10.04 -8.91
C TYR A 60 -18.80 11.42 -8.30
N ARG A 61 -20.07 11.75 -8.08
CA ARG A 61 -20.44 12.94 -7.34
C ARG A 61 -20.15 12.72 -5.87
N HIS A 62 -19.75 13.78 -5.19
CA HIS A 62 -19.42 13.74 -3.77
C HIS A 62 -20.56 13.16 -2.91
N ALA A 63 -21.81 13.58 -3.14
CA ALA A 63 -22.97 13.09 -2.39
C ALA A 63 -23.16 11.57 -2.51
N ASP A 64 -22.95 11.01 -3.71
CA ASP A 64 -23.10 9.56 -3.94
C ASP A 64 -22.03 8.77 -3.17
N LEU A 65 -20.79 9.29 -3.11
CA LEU A 65 -19.70 8.68 -2.34
C LEU A 65 -19.99 8.66 -0.84
N LEU A 66 -20.57 9.73 -0.30
CA LEU A 66 -20.96 9.77 1.12
C LEU A 66 -22.04 8.71 1.43
N THR A 67 -23.00 8.53 0.52
CA THR A 67 -24.01 7.46 0.66
C THR A 67 -23.35 6.07 0.66
N TYR A 68 -22.46 5.79 -0.30
CA TYR A 68 -21.77 4.50 -0.36
C TYR A 68 -20.91 4.24 0.89
N ILE A 69 -20.17 5.24 1.35
CA ILE A 69 -19.36 5.13 2.57
C ILE A 69 -20.25 4.82 3.78
N ALA A 70 -21.37 5.52 3.94
CA ALA A 70 -22.31 5.27 5.03
C ALA A 70 -22.91 3.86 4.98
N GLU A 71 -23.25 3.37 3.79
CA GLU A 71 -23.74 2.00 3.59
C GLU A 71 -22.69 0.95 3.99
N MET A 72 -21.43 1.13 3.58
CA MET A 72 -20.36 0.20 3.96
C MET A 72 -20.15 0.16 5.47
N ARG A 73 -20.23 1.31 6.13
CA ARG A 73 -20.10 1.40 7.59
C ARG A 73 -21.26 0.70 8.30
N ASN A 74 -22.50 0.93 7.86
CA ASN A 74 -23.68 0.32 8.46
C ASN A 74 -23.71 -1.21 8.32
N LYS A 75 -23.11 -1.74 7.26
CA LYS A 75 -23.00 -3.18 7.03
C LYS A 75 -21.91 -3.84 7.90
N GLY A 76 -21.21 -3.06 8.74
CA GLY A 76 -20.27 -3.58 9.72
C GLY A 76 -19.07 -4.21 9.04
N MET A 77 -18.22 -3.38 8.43
CA MET A 77 -17.01 -3.82 7.73
C MET A 77 -16.14 -4.75 8.60
N GLN A 78 -16.32 -6.06 8.47
CA GLN A 78 -15.44 -7.05 9.09
C GLN A 78 -14.20 -7.26 8.20
N GLY A 79 -13.50 -6.16 7.92
CA GLY A 79 -12.19 -6.16 7.28
C GLY A 79 -12.14 -6.79 5.88
N ASN A 80 -10.91 -6.85 5.37
CA ASN A 80 -10.49 -7.22 4.01
C ASN A 80 -10.94 -8.60 3.47
N ARG A 81 -11.80 -9.35 4.18
CA ARG A 81 -12.21 -10.71 3.79
C ARG A 81 -13.42 -10.75 2.85
N ASP A 82 -14.29 -9.74 2.88
CA ASP A 82 -15.61 -9.83 2.24
C ASP A 82 -15.78 -8.92 1.01
N ALA A 83 -14.71 -8.27 0.54
CA ALA A 83 -14.77 -7.47 -0.70
C ALA A 83 -15.22 -8.29 -1.92
N GLY A 84 -14.98 -9.61 -1.89
CA GLY A 84 -15.49 -10.56 -2.89
C GLY A 84 -17.00 -10.85 -2.76
N GLU A 85 -17.50 -11.06 -1.54
CA GLU A 85 -18.94 -11.30 -1.28
C GLU A 85 -19.78 -10.04 -1.52
N PHE A 86 -19.20 -8.85 -1.35
CA PHE A 86 -19.90 -7.60 -1.58
C PHE A 86 -20.12 -7.29 -3.06
N ALA A 87 -19.19 -7.68 -3.94
CA ALA A 87 -19.39 -7.57 -5.38
C ALA A 87 -20.64 -8.37 -5.82
N GLU A 88 -20.88 -9.51 -5.19
CA GLU A 88 -22.05 -10.37 -5.43
C GLU A 88 -23.36 -9.74 -4.93
N LEU A 89 -23.34 -9.03 -3.78
CA LEU A 89 -24.52 -8.33 -3.25
C LEU A 89 -24.93 -7.09 -4.07
N VAL A 90 -23.97 -6.38 -4.67
CA VAL A 90 -24.26 -5.23 -5.55
C VAL A 90 -24.84 -5.70 -6.89
N GLU A 91 -24.43 -6.87 -7.39
CA GLU A 91 -25.07 -7.50 -8.55
C GLU A 91 -26.55 -7.82 -8.28
N ILE A 92 -26.90 -8.23 -7.04
CA ILE A 92 -28.28 -8.51 -6.63
C ILE A 92 -29.13 -7.22 -6.59
N ASP A 93 -28.58 -6.10 -6.13
CA ASP A 93 -29.32 -4.83 -6.02
C ASP A 93 -29.53 -4.15 -7.38
N GLY A 94 -28.56 -4.29 -8.30
CA GLY A 94 -28.74 -3.94 -9.70
C GLY A 94 -29.88 -4.73 -10.36
N ALA A 95 -29.96 -6.04 -10.09
CA ALA A 95 -31.03 -6.90 -10.59
C ALA A 95 -32.42 -6.58 -10.00
N LEU A 96 -32.49 -6.12 -8.74
CA LEU A 96 -33.74 -5.65 -8.12
C LEU A 96 -34.23 -4.34 -8.78
N LYS A 97 -33.33 -3.40 -9.06
CA LYS A 97 -33.66 -2.17 -9.80
C LYS A 97 -34.12 -2.43 -11.23
N GLU A 98 -33.52 -3.41 -11.91
CA GLU A 98 -33.98 -3.86 -13.24
C GLU A 98 -35.43 -4.37 -13.19
N LYS A 99 -35.78 -5.13 -12.14
CA LYS A 99 -37.14 -5.64 -11.93
C LYS A 99 -38.15 -4.52 -11.65
N GLU A 100 -37.78 -3.51 -10.86
CA GLU A 100 -38.64 -2.35 -10.59
C GLU A 100 -38.84 -1.46 -11.83
N LEU A 101 -37.83 -1.34 -12.68
CA LEU A 101 -37.87 -0.58 -13.94
C LEU A 101 -38.51 -1.35 -15.11
N GLY A 102 -38.96 -2.60 -14.87
CA GLY A 102 -39.57 -3.45 -15.90
C GLY A 102 -38.59 -3.90 -16.99
N ILE A 103 -37.29 -3.90 -16.69
CA ILE A 103 -36.23 -4.31 -17.62
C ILE A 103 -36.13 -5.84 -17.55
N THR A 104 -36.29 -6.50 -18.69
CA THR A 104 -36.23 -7.95 -18.78
C THR A 104 -34.79 -8.43 -18.48
N PRO A 105 -34.59 -9.34 -17.51
CA PRO A 105 -33.27 -9.91 -17.25
C PRO A 105 -32.71 -10.55 -18.53
N GLY A 106 -31.55 -10.09 -19.00
CA GLY A 106 -30.91 -10.57 -20.23
C GLY A 106 -31.20 -9.74 -21.50
N GLY A 107 -31.97 -8.66 -21.42
CA GLY A 107 -32.09 -7.69 -22.52
C GLY A 107 -30.81 -6.86 -22.69
N MET A 108 -30.60 -6.26 -23.87
CA MET A 108 -29.42 -5.42 -24.19
C MET A 108 -29.18 -4.31 -23.15
N PHE A 109 -30.23 -3.82 -22.48
CA PHE A 109 -30.13 -2.86 -21.37
C PHE A 109 -29.62 -3.47 -20.04
N SER A 110 -29.84 -4.76 -19.79
CA SER A 110 -29.30 -5.45 -18.60
C SER A 110 -27.77 -5.66 -18.68
N GLU A 111 -27.20 -5.73 -19.89
CA GLU A 111 -25.74 -5.69 -20.07
C GLU A 111 -25.14 -4.31 -19.82
N ILE A 112 -25.93 -3.25 -20.05
CA ILE A 112 -25.54 -1.85 -19.81
C ILE A 112 -25.68 -1.48 -18.32
N LEU A 113 -26.62 -2.11 -17.61
CA LEU A 113 -26.97 -1.79 -16.21
C LEU A 113 -26.34 -2.71 -15.17
N ARG A 114 -25.81 -3.88 -15.53
CA ARG A 114 -24.86 -4.58 -14.63
C ARG A 114 -23.70 -3.62 -14.38
N PRO A 115 -23.49 -3.14 -13.15
CA PRO A 115 -22.29 -2.43 -12.86
C PRO A 115 -21.18 -3.48 -12.89
N ARG A 116 -20.52 -3.63 -14.05
CA ARG A 116 -19.12 -4.10 -14.11
C ARG A 116 -18.24 -3.03 -13.47
N THR A 117 -18.60 -2.48 -12.31
CA THR A 117 -17.69 -1.63 -11.56
C THR A 117 -16.54 -2.53 -11.17
N PRO A 118 -15.32 -2.24 -11.66
CA PRO A 118 -14.19 -3.09 -11.36
C PRO A 118 -14.04 -3.20 -9.84
N ALA A 119 -13.77 -4.40 -9.34
CA ALA A 119 -13.39 -4.67 -7.95
C ALA A 119 -12.50 -3.57 -7.27
N PRO A 120 -11.61 -2.86 -7.99
CA PRO A 120 -10.94 -1.66 -7.49
C PRO A 120 -11.80 -0.59 -6.79
N ILE A 121 -13.02 -0.29 -7.25
CA ILE A 121 -13.81 0.85 -6.74
C ILE A 121 -14.41 0.54 -5.37
N TRP A 122 -14.94 -0.67 -5.19
CA TRP A 122 -15.48 -1.08 -3.89
C TRP A 122 -14.39 -1.18 -2.83
N ARG A 123 -13.21 -1.67 -3.21
CA ARG A 123 -12.04 -1.62 -2.34
C ARG A 123 -11.73 -0.19 -1.87
N ASP A 124 -11.69 0.74 -2.82
CA ASP A 124 -11.43 2.15 -2.54
C ASP A 124 -12.49 2.75 -1.58
N ILE A 125 -13.78 2.45 -1.80
CA ILE A 125 -14.89 2.89 -0.92
C ILE A 125 -14.75 2.27 0.48
N CYS A 126 -14.41 0.99 0.60
CA CYS A 126 -14.14 0.34 1.89
C CYS A 126 -13.01 1.02 2.65
N ILE A 127 -11.92 1.38 1.96
CA ILE A 127 -10.79 2.08 2.59
C ILE A 127 -11.25 3.45 3.11
N LEU A 128 -12.00 4.23 2.33
CA LEU A 128 -12.55 5.51 2.79
C LEU A 128 -13.48 5.33 4.00
N ALA A 129 -14.34 4.32 3.98
CA ALA A 129 -15.22 4.00 5.09
C ALA A 129 -14.43 3.65 6.36
N GLN A 130 -13.31 2.93 6.24
CA GLN A 130 -12.48 2.53 7.38
C GLN A 130 -11.78 3.74 7.98
N ILE A 131 -11.26 4.64 7.14
CA ILE A 131 -10.62 5.88 7.58
C ILE A 131 -11.65 6.81 8.23
N GLN A 132 -12.86 6.93 7.67
CA GLN A 132 -13.92 7.74 8.28
C GLN A 132 -14.36 7.17 9.63
N GLU A 133 -14.51 5.84 9.75
CA GLU A 133 -14.81 5.18 11.02
C GLU A 133 -13.71 5.43 12.06
N ALA A 134 -12.44 5.27 11.67
CA ALA A 134 -11.31 5.58 12.53
C ALA A 134 -11.33 7.05 13.00
N PHE A 135 -11.62 7.98 12.09
CA PHE A 135 -11.74 9.40 12.42
C PHE A 135 -12.81 9.65 13.50
N GLN A 136 -13.99 9.03 13.36
CA GLN A 136 -15.08 9.19 14.32
C GLN A 136 -14.80 8.55 15.68
N LEU A 137 -14.02 7.47 15.71
CA LEU A 137 -13.55 6.84 16.94
C LEU A 137 -12.52 7.71 17.69
N GLY A 138 -11.87 8.64 17.01
CA GLY A 138 -10.85 9.52 17.57
C GLY A 138 -9.45 8.90 17.58
N PRO A 139 -8.44 9.62 18.11
CA PRO A 139 -7.04 9.27 17.88
C PRO A 139 -6.61 7.90 18.43
N VAL A 140 -7.14 7.48 19.58
CA VAL A 140 -6.67 6.26 20.26
C VAL A 140 -7.32 5.03 19.65
N GLU A 141 -8.65 4.98 19.62
CA GLU A 141 -9.44 3.88 19.08
C GLU A 141 -9.33 3.82 17.55
N GLY A 142 -9.30 4.96 16.87
CA GLY A 142 -9.14 5.04 15.42
C GLY A 142 -7.79 4.53 14.93
N LEU A 143 -6.70 4.86 15.63
CA LEU A 143 -5.38 4.31 15.30
C LEU A 143 -5.33 2.79 15.54
N ALA A 144 -6.05 2.28 16.54
CA ALA A 144 -6.22 0.85 16.76
C ALA A 144 -7.02 0.14 15.67
N LEU A 145 -7.95 0.83 15.01
CA LEU A 145 -8.67 0.32 13.85
C LEU A 145 -7.82 0.32 12.58
N LEU A 146 -7.03 1.38 12.35
CA LEU A 146 -6.21 1.53 11.14
C LEU A 146 -4.94 0.68 11.16
N THR A 147 -4.42 0.40 12.35
CA THR A 147 -3.16 -0.34 12.50
C THR A 147 -3.42 -1.69 13.13
N ASP A 148 -2.81 -2.75 12.61
CA ASP A 148 -2.84 -4.07 13.24
C ASP A 148 -2.56 -3.90 14.74
N THR A 149 -3.44 -4.42 15.62
CA THR A 149 -3.53 -4.16 17.08
C THR A 149 -2.20 -4.07 17.87
N GLU A 150 -1.09 -4.57 17.34
CA GLU A 150 0.26 -4.37 17.87
C GLU A 150 0.81 -2.94 17.69
N HIS A 151 0.51 -2.25 16.59
CA HIS A 151 1.01 -0.91 16.25
C HIS A 151 0.35 0.18 17.11
N ALA A 152 -0.97 0.11 17.31
CA ALA A 152 -1.70 1.00 18.23
C ALA A 152 -1.23 0.87 19.68
N LYS A 153 -0.90 -0.35 20.13
CA LYS A 153 -0.29 -0.60 21.44
C LYS A 153 1.10 0.04 21.61
N ASN A 154 1.83 0.27 20.51
CA ASN A 154 3.15 0.91 20.55
C ASN A 154 3.07 2.43 20.49
N ALA A 155 2.11 2.99 19.74
CA ALA A 155 1.83 4.43 19.73
C ALA A 155 1.45 4.95 21.12
N ASN A 156 0.58 4.24 21.85
CA ASN A 156 0.16 4.60 23.21
C ASN A 156 1.28 4.55 24.27
N LYS A 157 2.45 3.97 23.96
CA LYS A 157 3.55 3.83 24.93
C LYS A 157 4.64 4.89 24.78
N GLY A 158 4.49 5.87 23.87
CA GLY A 158 5.52 6.87 23.60
C GLY A 158 6.87 6.27 23.20
N LYS A 159 6.90 4.97 22.85
CA LYS A 159 8.12 4.29 22.44
C LYS A 159 8.35 4.71 21.01
N ALA A 160 9.34 5.59 20.82
CA ALA A 160 9.94 5.85 19.51
C ALA A 160 10.06 4.53 18.76
N PHE A 161 9.62 4.53 17.50
CA PHE A 161 9.76 3.42 16.56
C PHE A 161 11.15 2.80 16.76
N THR A 162 11.21 1.73 17.53
CA THR A 162 12.35 0.85 17.51
C THR A 162 11.92 -0.12 16.44
N PRO A 163 12.33 0.07 15.16
CA PRO A 163 12.00 -0.90 14.14
C PRO A 163 12.40 -2.25 14.73
N LYS A 164 11.40 -3.10 15.03
CA LYS A 164 11.63 -4.47 15.50
C LYS A 164 12.65 -5.01 14.53
N GLY A 165 13.90 -5.16 14.96
CA GLY A 165 15.02 -5.28 14.03
C GLY A 165 14.69 -6.43 13.11
N ARG A 166 14.37 -6.12 11.83
CA ARG A 166 13.98 -7.12 10.83
C ARG A 166 14.95 -8.26 11.01
N GLY A 167 14.45 -9.39 11.51
CA GLY A 167 15.28 -10.41 12.15
C GLY A 167 16.52 -10.63 11.31
N GLN A 168 17.71 -10.38 11.88
CA GLN A 168 18.96 -10.29 11.11
C GLN A 168 18.96 -11.33 9.98
N GLY A 169 18.82 -10.86 8.73
CA GLY A 169 18.62 -11.73 7.58
C GLY A 169 19.64 -12.86 7.60
N THR A 170 19.24 -14.07 7.20
CA THR A 170 20.06 -15.29 7.26
C THR A 170 21.46 -15.08 6.68
N ILE A 171 21.59 -14.30 5.60
CA ILE A 171 22.86 -13.86 5.02
C ILE A 171 23.69 -13.03 6.02
N ARG A 172 23.12 -12.02 6.69
CA ARG A 172 23.84 -11.22 7.71
C ARG A 172 24.37 -12.11 8.82
N LYS A 173 23.56 -13.06 9.31
CA LYS A 173 24.00 -14.04 10.33
C LYS A 173 25.18 -14.88 9.83
N TRP A 174 25.15 -15.30 8.56
CA TRP A 174 26.26 -16.02 7.94
C TRP A 174 27.51 -15.15 7.81
N ILE A 175 27.39 -13.91 7.33
CA ILE A 175 28.50 -12.94 7.21
C ILE A 175 29.14 -12.71 8.59
N LYS A 176 28.33 -12.45 9.62
CA LYS A 176 28.79 -12.29 11.00
C LYS A 176 29.60 -13.50 11.47
N ARG A 177 29.13 -14.73 11.21
CA ARG A 177 29.85 -15.97 11.56
C ARG A 177 31.18 -16.11 10.84
N GLN A 178 31.26 -15.73 9.56
CA GLN A 178 32.53 -15.76 8.81
C GLN A 178 33.52 -14.72 9.33
N LEU A 179 33.05 -13.49 9.57
CA LEU A 179 33.87 -12.41 10.10
C LEU A 179 34.32 -12.65 11.54
N ALA A 180 33.52 -13.33 12.37
CA ALA A 180 33.94 -13.74 13.71
C ALA A 180 35.14 -14.70 13.68
N LYS A 181 35.24 -15.55 12.64
CA LYS A 181 36.39 -16.47 12.45
C LYS A 181 37.58 -15.77 11.81
N ASN A 182 37.34 -14.83 10.89
CA ASN A 182 38.38 -14.09 10.20
C ASN A 182 37.96 -12.62 10.00
N PRO A 183 38.24 -11.74 10.99
CA PRO A 183 37.79 -10.35 10.97
C PRO A 183 38.35 -9.52 9.80
N LYS A 184 39.51 -9.92 9.28
CA LYS A 184 40.20 -9.24 8.17
C LYS A 184 39.78 -9.74 6.79
N MET A 185 38.85 -10.71 6.71
CA MET A 185 38.40 -11.26 5.43
C MET A 185 37.78 -10.16 4.55
N LYS A 186 38.29 -9.99 3.33
CA LYS A 186 37.80 -9.01 2.34
C LYS A 186 36.45 -9.43 1.76
N ASN A 187 35.66 -8.47 1.29
CA ASN A 187 34.31 -8.73 0.75
C ASN A 187 34.32 -9.72 -0.44
N ALA A 188 35.34 -9.65 -1.31
CA ALA A 188 35.48 -10.59 -2.43
C ALA A 188 35.67 -12.04 -1.96
N LEU A 189 36.41 -12.25 -0.86
CA LEU A 189 36.61 -13.58 -0.26
C LEU A 189 35.34 -14.08 0.43
N LEU A 190 34.61 -13.20 1.13
CA LEU A 190 33.30 -13.55 1.71
C LEU A 190 32.31 -13.96 0.62
N TRP A 191 32.26 -13.23 -0.50
CA TRP A 191 31.41 -13.57 -1.63
C TRP A 191 31.80 -14.91 -2.26
N GLY A 192 33.09 -15.12 -2.51
CA GLY A 192 33.61 -16.40 -3.01
C GLY A 192 33.28 -17.57 -2.08
N ALA A 193 33.41 -17.38 -0.77
CA ALA A 193 33.04 -18.39 0.22
C ALA A 193 31.53 -18.68 0.25
N PHE A 194 30.68 -17.66 0.09
CA PHE A 194 29.23 -17.86 -0.02
C PHE A 194 28.87 -18.59 -1.31
N LYS A 195 29.48 -18.21 -2.45
CA LYS A 195 29.30 -18.85 -3.75
C LYS A 195 29.70 -20.33 -3.73
N ALA A 196 30.79 -20.67 -3.04
CA ALA A 196 31.26 -22.05 -2.91
C ALA A 196 30.32 -22.91 -2.05
N LYS A 197 29.66 -22.33 -1.05
CA LYS A 197 28.70 -23.03 -0.19
C LYS A 197 27.52 -22.12 0.19
N PRO A 198 26.53 -21.96 -0.70
CA PRO A 198 25.36 -21.14 -0.42
C PRO A 198 24.53 -21.70 0.74
N LEU A 199 23.78 -20.83 1.41
CA LEU A 199 22.80 -21.27 2.40
C LEU A 199 21.65 -22.05 1.71
N PRO A 200 20.99 -23.00 2.40
CA PRO A 200 19.85 -23.72 1.83
C PRO A 200 18.76 -22.78 1.31
N GLY A 201 18.37 -22.94 0.04
CA GLY A 201 17.39 -22.08 -0.62
C GLY A 201 17.93 -20.74 -1.12
N TRP A 202 19.24 -20.50 -1.05
CA TRP A 202 19.89 -19.34 -1.66
C TRP A 202 20.70 -19.75 -2.88
N GLN A 203 20.61 -18.95 -3.93
CA GLN A 203 21.37 -19.09 -5.17
C GLN A 203 22.22 -17.84 -5.40
N VAL A 204 23.39 -18.03 -6.02
CA VAL A 204 24.30 -16.93 -6.38
C VAL A 204 24.22 -16.71 -7.87
N MET A 205 23.82 -15.50 -8.26
CA MET A 205 23.66 -15.09 -9.65
C MET A 205 24.79 -14.13 -10.03
N GLU A 206 25.44 -14.42 -11.16
CA GLU A 206 26.46 -13.57 -11.76
C GLU A 206 26.19 -13.50 -13.27
N ASN A 207 25.48 -12.45 -13.70
CA ASN A 207 25.09 -12.25 -15.10
C ASN A 207 25.43 -10.82 -15.56
N ARG A 208 24.93 -10.41 -16.74
CA ARG A 208 25.16 -9.06 -17.28
C ARG A 208 24.62 -7.94 -16.39
N GLN A 209 23.60 -8.20 -15.57
CA GLN A 209 23.04 -7.26 -14.61
C GLN A 209 23.88 -7.14 -13.31
N GLY A 210 24.89 -8.00 -13.15
CA GLY A 210 25.84 -7.96 -12.05
C GLY A 210 25.76 -9.18 -11.13
N LYS A 211 26.14 -8.97 -9.86
CA LYS A 211 26.24 -10.00 -8.83
C LYS A 211 25.15 -9.83 -7.79
N TYR A 212 24.38 -10.87 -7.52
CA TYR A 212 23.30 -10.85 -6.52
C TYR A 212 22.96 -12.25 -5.99
N LEU A 213 22.21 -12.29 -4.90
CA LEU A 213 21.71 -13.48 -4.24
C LEU A 213 20.19 -13.51 -4.34
N GLU A 214 19.63 -14.67 -4.71
CA GLU A 214 18.18 -14.93 -4.69
C GLU A 214 17.89 -16.03 -3.66
N GLY A 215 16.84 -15.83 -2.88
CA GLY A 215 16.32 -16.77 -1.89
C GLY A 215 15.08 -17.49 -2.40
N LYS A 216 14.24 -17.97 -1.47
CA LYS A 216 13.06 -18.79 -1.82
C LYS A 216 11.86 -17.96 -2.27
N THR A 217 11.73 -16.74 -1.78
CA THR A 217 10.63 -15.83 -2.11
C THR A 217 11.14 -14.66 -2.94
N ALA A 218 10.25 -13.97 -3.65
CA ALA A 218 10.62 -12.77 -4.41
C ALA A 218 11.21 -11.64 -3.54
N ASP A 219 10.80 -11.59 -2.27
CA ASP A 219 11.31 -10.62 -1.30
C ASP A 219 12.70 -10.98 -0.75
N ASP A 220 13.11 -12.24 -0.88
CA ASP A 220 14.43 -12.71 -0.48
C ASP A 220 15.46 -12.47 -1.58
N HIS A 221 15.86 -11.21 -1.78
CA HIS A 221 16.95 -10.89 -2.71
C HIS A 221 17.99 -9.98 -2.05
N MET A 222 19.25 -10.13 -2.46
CA MET A 222 20.35 -9.31 -1.96
C MET A 222 21.36 -9.01 -3.06
N THR A 223 21.46 -7.75 -3.45
CA THR A 223 22.50 -7.28 -4.39
C THR A 223 23.89 -7.37 -3.76
N TYR A 224 24.93 -7.52 -4.58
CA TYR A 224 26.32 -7.51 -4.11
C TYR A 224 26.70 -6.22 -3.37
N GLY A 225 26.12 -5.08 -3.77
CA GLY A 225 26.27 -3.82 -3.05
C GLY A 225 25.73 -3.91 -1.62
N ARG A 226 24.51 -4.44 -1.44
CA ARG A 226 23.93 -4.65 -0.12
C ARG A 226 24.73 -5.65 0.70
N PHE A 227 25.16 -6.77 0.09
CA PHE A 227 26.03 -7.77 0.74
C PHE A 227 27.33 -7.13 1.26
N SER A 228 27.99 -6.31 0.44
CA SER A 228 29.23 -5.61 0.79
C SER A 228 29.04 -4.61 1.92
N ASN A 229 27.93 -3.87 1.93
CA ASN A 229 27.58 -2.95 3.00
C ASN A 229 27.34 -3.70 4.31
N VAL A 230 26.58 -4.80 4.28
CA VAL A 230 26.36 -5.65 5.46
C VAL A 230 27.69 -6.20 6.00
N ALA A 231 28.60 -6.66 5.13
CA ALA A 231 29.92 -7.11 5.55
C ALA A 231 30.77 -6.00 6.16
N LYS A 232 30.68 -4.76 5.66
CA LYS A 232 31.34 -3.60 6.27
C LYS A 232 30.77 -3.32 7.66
N GLU A 233 29.45 -3.19 7.77
CA GLU A 233 28.75 -2.95 9.04
C GLU A 233 29.11 -3.99 10.11
N GLU A 234 29.11 -5.27 9.77
CA GLU A 234 29.46 -6.34 10.71
C GLU A 234 30.95 -6.35 11.07
N ARG A 235 31.84 -5.91 10.15
CA ARG A 235 33.27 -5.78 10.45
C ARG A 235 33.56 -4.61 11.37
N ASP A 236 32.89 -3.48 11.19
CA ASP A 236 33.08 -2.30 12.04
C ASP A 236 32.60 -2.56 13.47
N LYS A 237 31.52 -3.34 13.66
CA LYS A 237 31.08 -3.81 14.99
C LYS A 237 32.10 -4.69 15.72
N LEU A 238 33.04 -5.32 15.01
CA LEU A 238 34.09 -6.14 15.63
C LEU A 238 35.28 -5.30 16.12
N LYS A 239 35.38 -4.03 15.71
CA LYS A 239 36.51 -3.16 16.08
C LYS A 239 36.33 -2.46 17.44
N GLY A 240 35.13 -2.48 18.02
CA GLY A 240 34.79 -1.70 19.22
C GLY A 240 34.23 -0.36 18.81
#